data_AF-A0A1E9AAI9-F1
#
_entry.id   AF-A0A1E9AAI9-F1
#
_cell.length_a   1.000
_cell.length_b   1.000
_cell.length_c   1.000
_cell.angle_alpha   90.00
_cell.angle_beta   90.00
_cell.angle_gamma   90.00
#
_symmetry.space_group_name_H-M   'P 1'
#
loop_
_entity.id
_entity.type
_entity.pdbx_description
1 polymer ?
#
loop_
_entity_poly.entity_id
_entity_poly.type
_entity_poly.pdbx_seq_one_letter_code
_entity_poly.pdbx_strand_id
1 'polypeptide(L)'
;MNKKLKLTIVFISLFLLLCTSGCNKSTSYGHDKQIKKNIYDSLGIYPQKNLEDFYDIQGTKNRDFEKGDKGKWILNSSIKKKKNNILKSEGAVLYIDRNKRKATGYYYIKKFSDSGKNDINKYPVKLRKNNLVPTKKDINENICNKIKKFKFMVQYSDIKSDIHNKKGKYYYNYNSPKFIGSYKVTNNDDIIKKIKKYIMHLIIKRL
;
A
#
# COMPACT_ATOMS: atom_id res chain seq x y z
N MET A 1 30.77 36.37 -49.71
CA MET A 1 30.41 36.11 -48.30
C MET A 1 31.66 35.73 -47.50
N ASN A 2 32.06 36.56 -46.52
CA ASN A 2 33.31 36.40 -45.78
C ASN A 2 33.39 35.03 -45.08
N LYS A 3 34.55 34.36 -45.13
CA LYS A 3 34.78 33.05 -44.47
C LYS A 3 34.39 33.07 -42.99
N LYS A 4 34.64 34.20 -42.30
CA LYS A 4 34.21 34.42 -40.91
C LYS A 4 32.68 34.43 -40.75
N LEU A 5 31.96 35.10 -41.66
CA LEU A 5 30.49 35.16 -41.64
C LEU A 5 29.85 33.78 -41.90
N LYS A 6 30.43 32.98 -42.81
CA LYS A 6 30.00 31.59 -43.04
C LYS A 6 30.16 30.74 -41.77
N LEU A 7 31.29 30.88 -41.07
CA LEU A 7 31.58 30.12 -39.85
C LEU A 7 30.64 30.52 -38.70
N THR A 8 30.34 31.82 -38.55
CA THR A 8 29.41 32.31 -37.53
C THR A 8 27.98 31.81 -37.76
N ILE A 9 27.51 31.77 -39.01
CA ILE A 9 26.18 31.24 -39.36
C ILE A 9 26.08 29.74 -39.05
N VAL A 10 27.13 28.96 -39.30
CA VAL A 10 27.19 27.53 -38.98
C VAL A 10 27.18 27.29 -37.46
N PHE A 11 27.89 28.11 -36.68
CA PHE A 11 27.86 27.99 -35.22
C PHE A 11 26.49 28.34 -34.62
N ILE A 12 25.83 29.38 -35.15
CA ILE A 12 24.49 29.77 -34.71
C ILE A 12 23.45 28.71 -35.08
N SER A 13 23.53 28.12 -36.28
CA SER A 13 22.61 27.04 -36.68
C SER A 13 22.80 25.78 -35.84
N LEU A 14 24.04 25.43 -35.49
CA LEU A 14 24.36 24.29 -34.62
C LEU A 14 23.89 24.52 -33.18
N PHE A 15 23.97 25.75 -32.67
CA PHE A 15 23.46 26.12 -31.34
C PHE A 15 21.93 26.05 -31.28
N LEU A 16 21.24 26.50 -32.32
CA LEU A 16 19.78 26.39 -32.46
C LEU A 16 19.31 24.92 -32.51
N LEU A 17 20.05 24.02 -33.17
CA LEU A 17 19.79 22.57 -33.21
C LEU A 17 19.93 21.88 -31.84
N LEU A 18 20.85 22.36 -30.98
CA LEU A 18 21.02 21.87 -29.61
C LEU A 18 19.90 22.37 -28.68
N CYS A 19 19.32 23.54 -28.95
CA CYS A 19 18.19 24.07 -28.17
C CYS A 19 16.86 23.38 -28.48
N THR A 20 16.64 22.89 -29.70
CA THR A 20 15.36 22.22 -30.09
C THR A 20 15.28 20.75 -29.67
N SER A 21 16.38 20.14 -29.26
CA SER A 21 16.42 18.74 -28.79
C SER A 21 16.19 18.59 -27.26
N GLY A 22 16.00 19.71 -26.54
CA GLY A 22 15.72 19.74 -25.10
C GLY A 22 14.25 19.66 -24.70
N CYS A 23 13.30 19.77 -25.63
CA CYS A 23 11.90 20.01 -25.30
C CYS A 23 11.00 18.80 -25.58
N ASN A 24 11.25 17.67 -24.90
CA ASN A 24 10.29 16.55 -24.81
C ASN A 24 10.36 15.75 -23.48
N LYS A 25 11.18 16.18 -22.50
CA LYS A 25 11.31 15.51 -21.18
C LYS A 25 10.42 16.12 -20.09
N SER A 26 9.78 17.25 -20.38
CA SER A 26 9.09 18.07 -19.38
C SER A 26 7.74 17.50 -18.91
N THR A 27 7.09 16.63 -19.69
CA THR A 27 5.82 15.99 -19.32
C THR A 27 6.06 14.78 -18.40
N SER A 28 6.97 13.89 -18.78
CA SER A 28 7.28 12.67 -18.01
C SER A 28 7.85 12.96 -16.61
N TYR A 29 8.81 13.89 -16.50
CA TYR A 29 9.41 14.24 -15.20
C TYR A 29 8.41 14.90 -14.22
N GLY A 30 7.49 15.71 -14.74
CA GLY A 30 6.44 16.37 -13.95
C GLY A 30 5.46 15.36 -13.35
N HIS A 31 4.99 14.40 -14.15
CA HIS A 31 4.11 13.33 -13.69
C HIS A 31 4.79 12.44 -12.64
N ASP A 32 6.04 12.05 -12.85
CA ASP A 32 6.79 11.22 -11.90
C ASP A 32 6.93 11.89 -10.53
N LYS A 33 7.22 13.19 -10.50
CA LYS A 33 7.31 13.96 -9.26
C LYS A 33 5.96 14.02 -8.53
N GLN A 34 4.87 14.22 -9.25
CA GLN A 34 3.52 14.24 -8.69
C GLN A 34 3.11 12.87 -8.16
N ILE A 35 3.38 11.79 -8.90
CA ILE A 35 3.10 10.41 -8.49
C ILE A 35 3.89 10.07 -7.24
N LYS A 36 5.20 10.39 -7.21
CA LYS A 36 6.05 10.19 -6.03
C LYS A 36 5.46 10.91 -4.83
N LYS A 37 5.12 12.20 -4.97
CA LYS A 37 4.52 12.99 -3.89
C LYS A 37 3.23 12.36 -3.36
N ASN A 38 2.29 12.00 -4.25
CA ASN A 38 1.02 11.38 -3.87
C ASN A 38 1.21 10.04 -3.13
N ILE A 39 2.18 9.22 -3.56
CA ILE A 39 2.54 7.98 -2.86
C ILE A 39 3.08 8.30 -1.46
N TYR A 40 4.01 9.26 -1.33
CA TYR A 40 4.61 9.63 -0.04
C TYR A 40 3.59 10.22 0.93
N ASP A 41 2.68 11.06 0.44
CA ASP A 41 1.58 11.63 1.21
C ASP A 41 0.65 10.51 1.71
N SER A 42 0.32 9.54 0.84
CA SER A 42 -0.48 8.36 1.22
C SER A 42 0.21 7.45 2.24
N LEU A 43 1.54 7.33 2.17
CA LEU A 43 2.33 6.57 3.12
C LEU A 43 2.54 7.29 4.46
N GLY A 44 2.12 8.55 4.59
CA GLY A 44 2.23 9.32 5.85
C GLY A 44 1.45 8.71 7.02
N ILE A 45 0.49 7.82 6.75
CA ILE A 45 -0.25 7.07 7.78
C ILE A 45 0.57 5.91 8.38
N TYR A 46 1.72 5.58 7.80
CA TYR A 46 2.59 4.51 8.26
C TYR A 46 3.76 5.07 9.10
N PRO A 47 4.16 4.39 10.19
CA PRO A 47 3.43 3.34 10.90
C PRO A 47 2.40 3.92 11.89
N GLN A 48 1.17 3.38 11.88
CA GLN A 48 0.14 3.65 12.89
C GLN A 48 0.05 2.50 13.90
N LYS A 49 0.86 2.56 14.96
CA LYS A 49 0.99 1.46 15.95
C LYS A 49 -0.31 1.16 16.68
N ASN A 50 -1.05 2.21 17.08
CA ASN A 50 -2.34 2.08 17.76
C ASN A 50 -3.49 2.30 16.78
N LEU A 51 -4.32 1.26 16.62
CA LEU A 51 -5.47 1.28 15.72
C LEU A 51 -6.61 2.17 16.22
N GLU A 52 -6.66 2.48 17.52
CA GLU A 52 -7.70 3.36 18.07
C GLU A 52 -7.48 4.82 17.67
N ASP A 53 -6.25 5.21 17.34
CA ASP A 53 -5.93 6.56 16.87
C ASP A 53 -6.63 6.88 15.53
N PHE A 54 -7.01 5.86 14.74
CA PHE A 54 -7.79 6.06 13.51
C PHE A 54 -9.18 6.67 13.76
N TYR A 55 -9.69 6.65 14.99
CA TYR A 55 -10.91 7.39 15.31
C TYR A 55 -10.72 8.90 15.13
N ASP A 56 -9.51 9.38 15.39
CA ASP A 56 -9.20 10.81 15.45
C ASP A 56 -8.48 11.29 14.18
N ILE A 57 -7.83 10.39 13.42
CA ILE A 57 -7.20 10.71 12.13
C ILE A 57 -8.25 11.01 11.05
N GLN A 58 -8.14 12.20 10.44
CA GLN A 58 -8.98 12.63 9.32
C GLN A 58 -8.31 12.31 7.98
N GLY A 59 -9.06 11.66 7.09
CA GLY A 59 -8.69 11.48 5.69
C GLY A 59 -9.24 12.58 4.78
N THR A 60 -8.91 12.50 3.50
CA THR A 60 -9.47 13.38 2.46
C THR A 60 -10.98 13.17 2.36
N LYS A 61 -11.74 14.27 2.40
CA LYS A 61 -13.20 14.26 2.15
C LYS A 61 -13.46 14.85 0.76
N ASN A 62 -14.44 14.30 0.08
CA ASN A 62 -14.97 14.83 -1.18
C ASN A 62 -16.46 15.17 -1.01
N ARG A 63 -17.12 15.54 -2.11
CA ARG A 63 -18.55 15.89 -2.14
C ARG A 63 -19.50 14.76 -1.77
N ASP A 64 -19.02 13.51 -1.71
CA ASP A 64 -19.85 12.35 -1.40
C ASP A 64 -20.03 12.15 0.12
N PHE A 65 -19.36 12.97 0.94
CA PHE A 65 -19.53 12.96 2.39
C PHE A 65 -20.68 13.88 2.82
N GLU A 66 -21.62 13.33 3.58
CA GLU A 66 -22.67 14.11 4.22
C GLU A 66 -22.09 15.08 5.27
N LYS A 67 -22.81 16.19 5.48
CA LYS A 67 -22.46 17.15 6.53
C LYS A 67 -22.49 16.45 7.89
N GLY A 68 -21.38 16.53 8.63
CA GLY A 68 -21.25 15.89 9.93
C GLY A 68 -20.69 14.46 9.89
N ASP A 69 -20.63 13.81 8.71
CA ASP A 69 -19.99 12.50 8.59
C ASP A 69 -18.47 12.62 8.79
N LYS A 70 -17.97 11.97 9.84
CA LYS A 70 -16.52 11.87 10.13
C LYS A 70 -15.84 10.81 9.26
N GLY A 71 -16.59 9.95 8.59
CA GLY A 71 -16.09 8.90 7.71
C GLY A 71 -15.65 7.65 8.45
N LYS A 72 -15.20 6.66 7.66
CA LYS A 72 -14.75 5.35 8.16
C LYS A 72 -13.41 4.99 7.54
N TRP A 73 -12.50 4.45 8.36
CA TRP A 73 -11.28 3.82 7.85
C TRP A 73 -11.52 2.34 7.59
N ILE A 74 -10.98 1.83 6.50
CA ILE A 74 -11.00 0.39 6.18
C ILE A 74 -9.57 -0.08 6.13
N LEU A 75 -9.18 -0.89 7.10
CA LEU A 75 -7.87 -1.53 7.12
C LEU A 75 -8.00 -2.94 6.56
N ASN A 76 -7.15 -3.29 5.61
CA ASN A 76 -7.07 -4.62 5.05
C ASN A 76 -5.60 -5.03 4.94
N SER A 77 -5.27 -6.18 5.50
CA SER A 77 -3.94 -6.77 5.35
C SER A 77 -4.09 -8.28 5.20
N SER A 78 -3.40 -8.85 4.21
CA SER A 78 -3.44 -10.28 3.97
C SER A 78 -2.16 -10.79 3.31
N ILE A 79 -1.93 -12.08 3.47
CA ILE A 79 -0.81 -12.80 2.88
C ILE A 79 -1.40 -13.89 2.00
N LYS A 80 -0.86 -14.04 0.80
CA LYS A 80 -1.23 -15.10 -0.14
C LYS A 80 -0.07 -16.05 -0.34
N LYS A 81 -0.35 -17.35 -0.36
CA LYS A 81 0.65 -18.41 -0.57
C LYS A 81 0.08 -19.50 -1.44
N LYS A 82 0.81 -19.90 -2.49
CA LYS A 82 0.46 -21.05 -3.31
C LYS A 82 1.25 -22.28 -2.82
N LYS A 83 0.57 -23.39 -2.57
CA LYS A 83 1.16 -24.71 -2.30
C LYS A 83 0.24 -25.77 -2.87
N ASN A 84 0.80 -26.76 -3.58
CA ASN A 84 0.07 -27.90 -4.16
C ASN A 84 -1.20 -27.45 -4.93
N ASN A 85 -1.06 -26.49 -5.84
CA ASN A 85 -2.18 -25.94 -6.64
C ASN A 85 -3.33 -25.30 -5.84
N ILE A 86 -3.08 -24.98 -4.57
CA ILE A 86 -4.02 -24.25 -3.71
C ILE A 86 -3.38 -22.91 -3.33
N LEU A 87 -4.03 -21.81 -3.72
CA LEU A 87 -3.69 -20.47 -3.26
C LEU A 87 -4.47 -20.18 -1.97
N LYS A 88 -3.77 -20.11 -0.85
CA LYS A 88 -4.33 -19.72 0.45
C LYS A 88 -4.09 -18.24 0.71
N SER A 89 -5.16 -17.50 1.01
CA SER A 89 -5.13 -16.10 1.47
C SER A 89 -5.59 -16.02 2.92
N GLU A 90 -4.77 -15.47 3.80
CA GLU A 90 -5.04 -15.33 5.23
C GLU A 90 -4.83 -13.88 5.65
N GLY A 91 -5.79 -13.28 6.36
CA GLY A 91 -5.75 -11.85 6.67
C GLY A 91 -6.95 -11.36 7.49
N ALA A 92 -7.06 -10.05 7.64
CA ALA A 92 -8.19 -9.42 8.30
C ALA A 92 -8.63 -8.14 7.60
N VAL A 93 -9.92 -7.82 7.76
CA VAL A 93 -10.51 -6.52 7.42
C VAL A 93 -11.07 -5.92 8.70
N LEU A 94 -10.78 -4.64 8.95
CA LEU A 94 -11.31 -3.89 10.08
C LEU A 94 -11.93 -2.59 9.57
N TYR A 95 -13.20 -2.38 9.87
CA TYR A 95 -13.94 -1.15 9.61
C TYR A 95 -13.92 -0.32 10.89
N ILE A 96 -13.32 0.86 10.84
CA ILE A 96 -13.18 1.78 11.97
C ILE A 96 -14.12 2.94 11.72
N ASP A 97 -15.25 2.96 12.43
CA ASP A 97 -16.27 4.00 12.33
C ASP A 97 -15.93 5.16 13.28
N ARG A 98 -15.56 6.31 12.71
CA ARG A 98 -15.19 7.51 13.48
C ARG A 98 -16.39 8.20 14.11
N ASN A 99 -17.59 8.04 13.54
CA ASN A 99 -18.82 8.60 14.08
C ASN A 99 -19.23 7.87 15.36
N LYS A 100 -19.19 6.53 15.32
CA LYS A 100 -19.61 5.65 16.42
C LYS A 100 -18.48 5.31 17.40
N ARG A 101 -17.24 5.73 17.10
CA ARG A 101 -16.00 5.29 17.77
C ARG A 101 -15.97 3.79 18.01
N LYS A 102 -16.38 3.02 16.99
CA LYS A 102 -16.50 1.56 17.04
C LYS A 102 -15.77 0.93 15.86
N ALA A 103 -15.01 -0.12 16.13
CA ALA A 103 -14.31 -0.87 15.10
C ALA A 103 -14.66 -2.36 15.12
N THR A 104 -15.17 -2.84 14.00
CA THR A 104 -15.61 -4.22 13.79
C THR A 104 -15.16 -4.72 12.44
N GLY A 105 -15.04 -6.03 12.27
CA GLY A 105 -14.66 -6.61 10.99
C GLY A 105 -14.60 -8.12 11.06
N TYR A 106 -13.71 -8.70 10.25
CA TYR A 106 -13.51 -10.13 10.24
C TYR A 106 -12.07 -10.50 9.92
N TYR A 107 -11.59 -11.53 10.59
CA TYR A 107 -10.44 -12.31 10.15
C TYR A 107 -10.90 -13.36 9.15
N TYR A 108 -10.08 -13.73 8.17
CA TYR A 108 -10.47 -14.70 7.16
C TYR A 108 -9.35 -15.60 6.70
N ILE A 109 -9.75 -16.79 6.25
CA ILE A 109 -8.92 -17.74 5.52
C ILE A 109 -9.69 -18.13 4.26
N LYS A 110 -9.12 -17.81 3.10
CA LYS A 110 -9.63 -18.18 1.78
C LYS A 110 -8.70 -19.18 1.13
N LYS A 111 -9.23 -20.21 0.48
CA LYS A 111 -8.48 -21.14 -0.38
C LYS A 111 -9.10 -21.09 -1.76
N PHE A 112 -8.26 -20.94 -2.77
CA PHE A 112 -8.62 -21.02 -4.18
C PHE A 112 -7.89 -22.23 -4.75
N SER A 113 -8.62 -23.21 -5.29
CA SER A 113 -8.03 -24.30 -6.05
C SER A 113 -8.05 -23.98 -7.54
N ASP A 114 -7.08 -24.52 -8.28
CA ASP A 114 -7.03 -24.38 -9.74
C ASP A 114 -8.26 -25.06 -10.43
N SER A 115 -8.97 -25.95 -9.71
CA SER A 115 -10.26 -26.53 -10.14
C SER A 115 -11.49 -25.63 -9.94
N GLY A 116 -11.30 -24.37 -9.53
CA GLY A 116 -12.38 -23.39 -9.33
C GLY A 116 -13.14 -23.51 -8.00
N LYS A 117 -12.81 -24.48 -7.14
CA LYS A 117 -13.41 -24.58 -5.79
C LYS A 117 -12.82 -23.50 -4.89
N ASN A 118 -13.70 -22.72 -4.27
CA ASN A 118 -13.36 -21.65 -3.35
C ASN A 118 -13.94 -21.93 -1.96
N ASP A 119 -13.08 -22.03 -0.95
CA ASP A 119 -13.46 -22.17 0.46
C ASP A 119 -13.13 -20.87 1.19
N ILE A 120 -14.13 -20.26 1.83
CA ILE A 120 -14.00 -18.96 2.51
C ILE A 120 -14.53 -19.09 3.93
N ASN A 121 -13.61 -19.04 4.90
CA ASN A 121 -13.92 -18.99 6.31
C ASN A 121 -13.74 -17.57 6.83
N LYS A 122 -14.78 -17.00 7.46
CA LYS A 122 -14.75 -15.68 8.09
C LYS A 122 -15.06 -15.78 9.57
N TYR A 123 -14.25 -15.10 10.38
CA TYR A 123 -14.35 -15.05 11.83
C TYR A 123 -14.59 -13.61 12.25
N PRO A 124 -15.79 -13.25 12.71
CA PRO A 124 -16.10 -11.90 13.16
C PRO A 124 -15.18 -11.45 14.30
N VAL A 125 -14.68 -10.22 14.22
CA VAL A 125 -13.80 -9.61 15.22
C VAL A 125 -14.22 -8.19 15.56
N LYS A 126 -13.80 -7.72 16.73
CA LYS A 126 -13.87 -6.32 17.15
C LYS A 126 -12.50 -5.84 17.62
N LEU A 127 -12.27 -4.53 17.56
CA LEU A 127 -11.10 -3.91 18.17
C LEU A 127 -11.34 -3.70 19.67
N ARG A 128 -10.36 -4.04 20.51
CA ARG A 128 -10.35 -3.71 21.93
C ARG A 128 -8.91 -3.53 22.39
N LYS A 129 -8.57 -2.38 22.99
CA LYS A 129 -7.22 -2.09 23.50
C LYS A 129 -6.16 -2.38 22.44
N ASN A 130 -6.33 -1.81 21.24
CA ASN A 130 -5.42 -1.98 20.08
C ASN A 130 -5.24 -3.43 19.56
N ASN A 131 -6.12 -4.37 19.94
CA ASN A 131 -6.03 -5.77 19.52
C ASN A 131 -7.35 -6.28 18.93
N LEU A 132 -7.24 -7.20 17.97
CA LEU A 132 -8.41 -7.89 17.44
C LEU A 132 -8.86 -8.97 18.43
N VAL A 133 -10.15 -8.96 18.74
CA VAL A 133 -10.79 -9.94 19.61
C VAL A 133 -11.93 -10.61 18.83
N PRO A 134 -11.97 -11.95 18.76
CA PRO A 134 -13.09 -12.64 18.15
C PRO A 134 -14.40 -12.34 18.88
N THR A 135 -15.51 -12.25 18.15
CA THR A 135 -16.84 -12.00 18.76
C THR A 135 -17.71 -13.25 18.85
N LYS A 136 -17.41 -14.31 18.09
CA LYS A 136 -18.04 -15.63 18.27
C LYS A 136 -17.33 -16.39 19.39
N LYS A 137 -18.10 -17.13 20.20
CA LYS A 137 -17.59 -17.93 21.32
C LYS A 137 -16.95 -19.25 20.83
N ASP A 138 -17.56 -19.89 19.84
CA ASP A 138 -17.15 -21.23 19.38
C ASP A 138 -16.13 -21.16 18.23
N ILE A 139 -15.00 -20.48 18.48
CA ILE A 139 -13.88 -20.40 17.52
C ILE A 139 -12.76 -21.32 18.00
N ASN A 140 -12.28 -22.17 17.10
CA ASN A 140 -11.11 -23.03 17.34
C ASN A 140 -9.94 -22.22 17.94
N GLU A 141 -9.30 -22.76 18.97
CA GLU A 141 -8.25 -22.08 19.73
C GLU A 141 -7.09 -21.58 18.85
N ASN A 142 -6.70 -22.36 17.84
CA ASN A 142 -5.66 -21.97 16.88
C ASN A 142 -6.04 -20.71 16.10
N ILE A 143 -7.30 -20.61 15.67
CA ILE A 143 -7.82 -19.41 14.99
C ILE A 143 -7.89 -18.23 15.95
N CYS A 144 -8.35 -18.45 17.19
CA CYS A 144 -8.37 -17.42 18.22
C CYS A 144 -6.96 -16.83 18.47
N ASN A 145 -5.95 -17.70 18.58
CA ASN A 145 -4.55 -17.30 18.76
C ASN A 145 -4.00 -16.53 17.55
N LYS A 146 -4.34 -16.93 16.33
CA LYS A 146 -3.99 -16.19 15.10
C LYS A 146 -4.62 -14.80 15.07
N ILE A 147 -5.89 -14.67 15.42
CA ILE A 147 -6.60 -13.38 15.49
C ILE A 147 -5.93 -12.45 16.50
N LYS A 148 -5.67 -12.95 17.72
CA LYS A 148 -5.03 -12.16 18.79
C LYS A 148 -3.63 -11.66 18.42
N LYS A 149 -2.85 -12.49 17.70
CA LYS A 149 -1.48 -12.16 17.25
C LYS A 149 -1.45 -11.35 15.95
N PHE A 150 -2.56 -11.25 15.22
CA PHE A 150 -2.61 -10.55 13.95
C PHE A 150 -2.34 -9.06 14.13
N LYS A 151 -1.48 -8.52 13.27
CA LYS A 151 -1.21 -7.08 13.17
C LYS A 151 -1.39 -6.64 11.72
N PHE A 152 -2.07 -5.52 11.52
CA PHE A 152 -2.15 -4.91 10.20
C PHE A 152 -0.79 -4.36 9.81
N MET A 153 -0.48 -4.35 8.51
CA MET A 153 0.81 -3.86 8.00
C MET A 153 1.09 -2.42 8.44
N VAL A 154 0.03 -1.60 8.55
CA VAL A 154 0.12 -0.21 9.04
C VAL A 154 0.68 -0.11 10.45
N GLN A 155 0.52 -1.13 11.30
CA GLN A 155 0.98 -1.07 12.70
C GLN A 155 2.49 -1.21 12.86
N TYR A 156 3.18 -1.81 11.89
CA TYR A 156 4.58 -2.18 12.05
C TYR A 156 5.49 -1.71 10.93
N SER A 157 4.99 -1.52 9.71
CA SER A 157 5.82 -1.13 8.56
C SER A 157 5.99 0.38 8.47
N ASP A 158 7.22 0.84 8.29
CA ASP A 158 7.52 2.24 7.93
C ASP A 158 7.99 2.26 6.48
N ILE A 159 7.03 2.20 5.57
CA ILE A 159 7.27 2.05 4.14
C ILE A 159 7.94 3.31 3.58
N LYS A 160 7.58 4.48 4.10
CA LYS A 160 8.07 5.78 3.62
C LYS A 160 9.58 5.88 3.81
N SER A 161 10.08 5.52 4.99
CA SER A 161 11.51 5.50 5.28
C SER A 161 12.27 4.51 4.40
N ASP A 162 11.73 3.29 4.23
CA ASP A 162 12.37 2.25 3.40
C ASP A 162 12.54 2.66 1.93
N ILE A 163 11.61 3.44 1.38
CA ILE A 163 11.67 3.88 -0.03
C ILE A 163 12.27 5.27 -0.22
N HIS A 164 12.60 6.00 0.84
CA HIS A 164 13.05 7.40 0.79
C HIS A 164 14.20 7.61 -0.21
N ASN A 165 15.24 6.80 -0.07
CA ASN A 165 16.47 6.87 -0.86
C ASN A 165 16.47 5.93 -2.08
N LYS A 166 15.37 5.20 -2.32
CA LYS A 166 15.30 4.23 -3.41
C LYS A 166 14.83 4.90 -4.70
N LYS A 167 15.45 4.52 -5.82
CA LYS A 167 14.99 4.92 -7.15
C LYS A 167 13.70 4.17 -7.50
N GLY A 168 12.58 4.89 -7.49
CA GLY A 168 11.29 4.39 -7.97
C GLY A 168 11.20 4.41 -9.50
N LYS A 169 10.40 3.52 -10.07
CA LYS A 169 9.91 3.57 -11.45
C LYS A 169 8.44 3.95 -11.43
N TYR A 170 8.05 4.97 -12.18
CA TYR A 170 6.69 5.45 -12.20
C TYR A 170 6.05 5.19 -13.56
N TYR A 171 4.78 4.85 -13.52
CA TYR A 171 3.98 4.56 -14.71
C TYR A 171 2.63 5.27 -14.55
N TYR A 172 2.19 5.92 -15.62
CA TYR A 172 0.89 6.55 -15.71
C TYR A 172 0.15 5.96 -16.91
N ASN A 173 -1.07 5.49 -16.69
CA ASN A 173 -1.93 5.07 -17.79
C ASN A 173 -2.75 6.29 -18.27
N TYR A 174 -2.58 6.74 -19.50
CA TYR A 174 -3.35 7.87 -20.03
C TYR A 174 -4.83 7.52 -20.27
N ASN A 175 -5.15 6.24 -20.42
CA ASN A 175 -6.51 5.76 -20.70
C ASN A 175 -7.31 5.44 -19.43
N SER A 176 -6.71 5.55 -18.24
CA SER A 176 -7.37 5.27 -16.96
C SER A 176 -6.64 6.02 -15.86
N PRO A 177 -7.31 6.64 -14.87
CA PRO A 177 -6.66 7.44 -13.82
C PRO A 177 -5.91 6.57 -12.79
N LYS A 178 -4.93 5.80 -13.27
CA LYS A 178 -4.11 4.85 -12.53
C LYS A 178 -2.66 5.24 -12.70
N PHE A 179 -2.02 5.52 -11.57
CA PHE A 179 -0.58 5.67 -11.48
C PHE A 179 0.00 4.54 -10.64
N ILE A 180 1.23 4.13 -10.96
CA ILE A 180 1.95 3.07 -10.26
C ILE A 180 3.35 3.59 -9.94
N GLY A 181 3.79 3.41 -8.71
CA GLY A 181 5.19 3.53 -8.32
C GLY A 181 5.73 2.17 -7.90
N SER A 182 6.83 1.75 -8.52
CA SER A 182 7.51 0.49 -8.23
C SER A 182 8.89 0.76 -7.65
N TYR A 183 9.22 0.13 -6.52
CA TYR A 183 10.51 0.26 -5.85
C TYR A 183 11.12 -1.12 -5.67
N LYS A 184 12.42 -1.25 -5.96
CA LYS A 184 13.15 -2.50 -5.73
C LYS A 184 13.47 -2.62 -4.24
N VAL A 185 12.96 -3.69 -3.62
CA VAL A 185 13.25 -4.03 -2.22
C VAL A 185 14.17 -5.25 -2.13
N THR A 186 14.91 -5.35 -1.02
CA THR A 186 15.89 -6.41 -0.74
C THR A 186 15.60 -7.06 0.60
N ASN A 187 16.22 -8.23 0.86
CA ASN A 187 16.11 -8.90 2.15
C ASN A 187 16.63 -8.08 3.34
N ASN A 188 17.44 -7.05 3.07
CA ASN A 188 18.03 -6.17 4.09
C ASN A 188 17.15 -4.96 4.41
N ASP A 189 16.08 -4.71 3.63
CA ASP A 189 15.15 -3.61 3.91
C ASP A 189 14.26 -3.94 5.11
N ASP A 190 13.91 -2.93 5.90
CA ASP A 190 13.22 -3.14 7.16
C ASP A 190 11.78 -3.60 6.96
N ILE A 191 11.10 -3.13 5.91
CA ILE A 191 9.80 -3.65 5.49
C ILE A 191 9.84 -5.18 5.29
N ILE A 192 10.89 -5.71 4.65
CA ILE A 192 11.01 -7.15 4.39
C ILE A 192 11.30 -7.91 5.68
N LYS A 193 12.19 -7.42 6.54
CA LYS A 193 12.46 -8.02 7.87
C LYS A 193 11.19 -8.07 8.72
N LYS A 194 10.44 -6.97 8.78
CA LYS A 194 9.19 -6.86 9.54
C LYS A 194 8.11 -7.77 8.98
N ILE A 195 7.92 -7.79 7.65
CA ILE A 195 7.02 -8.72 7.00
C ILE A 195 7.38 -10.15 7.39
N LYS A 196 8.65 -10.58 7.29
CA LYS A 196 9.06 -11.93 7.70
C LYS A 196 8.72 -12.22 9.17
N LYS A 197 9.00 -11.29 10.08
CA LYS A 197 8.68 -11.42 11.52
C LYS A 197 7.19 -11.63 11.77
N TYR A 198 6.34 -10.76 11.24
CA TYR A 198 4.89 -10.81 11.49
C TYR A 198 4.17 -11.89 10.68
N ILE A 199 4.67 -12.21 9.49
CA ILE A 199 4.18 -13.36 8.70
C ILE A 199 4.56 -14.67 9.41
N MET A 200 5.77 -14.81 9.96
CA MET A 200 6.20 -16.06 10.62
C MET A 200 5.25 -16.49 11.73
N HIS A 201 4.68 -15.55 12.49
CA HIS A 201 3.67 -15.88 13.51
C HIS A 201 2.38 -16.51 12.96
N LEU A 202 2.07 -16.32 11.68
CA LEU A 202 0.96 -17.01 10.98
C LEU A 202 1.40 -18.35 10.35
N ILE A 203 2.71 -18.60 10.26
CA ILE A 203 3.32 -19.79 9.63
C ILE A 203 3.62 -20.89 10.64
N ILE A 204 3.91 -20.60 11.91
CA ILE A 204 4.38 -21.60 12.89
C ILE A 204 3.26 -22.60 13.24
N LYS A 205 3.03 -23.55 12.33
CA LYS A 205 3.07 -25.00 12.52
C LYS A 205 3.80 -25.56 11.29
N ARG A 206 5.13 -25.67 11.40
CA ARG A 206 5.84 -26.77 10.73
C ARG A 206 5.47 -28.01 11.55
N LEU A 207 5.25 -29.11 10.83
CA LEU A 207 4.80 -30.43 11.29
C LEU A 207 5.32 -30.78 12.69
#